data_AF-A0A2V5ZDW3-F1
#
_entry.id   AF-A0A2V5ZDW3-F1
#
_cell.length_a   1.000
_cell.length_b   1.000
_cell.length_c   1.000
_cell.angle_alpha   90.00
_cell.angle_beta   90.00
_cell.angle_gamma   90.00
#
_symmetry.space_group_name_H-M   'P 1'
#
loop_
_entity.id
_entity.type
_entity.pdbx_description
1 polymer ?
#
loop_
_entity_poly.entity_id
_entity_poly.type
_entity_poly.pdbx_seq_one_letter_code
_entity_poly.pdbx_strand_id
1 'polypeptide(L)'
;MGGCTINFNIPGGGVHTISPMTVLPTITQTVTIDGYTQPGSSQNTNPPTMGLNTVLTIELSGALGGNFPGLIINAANCTVRGLVINSFQHDAIEIDLNGNTIEGNFIGTNTAGTAALPNGSAGLGGVIFVGASSNNTVGGTTPDARNLISGNVGPGISFGGGTGNVVQGDLIGTDVTGTLALGNTDRGVFVNGSNNVIGGTTVDARNIISANARGVDLFGGSNNTVQGNFIGTDVTGTIALPNPNVGVNINGTTNNVIGGLTATPGMPPGNLISGNGNATVGVWLGSSSAQANVIQGNIIGADITGTQPLGNLTGIQIDGPDNTVGGTAAGAGNIIAFNGGGTPVCSAFSAGIWVHNDPAINNALLGNSIFSNAGLGIDLEFDGDPNCIEPNDNCDVDTGPNNLQNYPVITSVISGGGSTNIQGSLNSAANTIYRVEFLTTRSVTHWAMARDKPSLARLTYRLL
;
A
#
# COMPACT_ATOMS: atom_id res chain seq x y z
N MET A 1 15.31 17.73 31.05
CA MET A 1 16.69 17.23 31.23
C MET A 1 17.13 16.73 29.87
N GLY A 2 18.17 17.35 29.29
CA GLY A 2 18.52 17.18 27.87
C GLY A 2 18.97 15.75 27.57
N GLY A 3 18.47 15.18 26.47
CA GLY A 3 18.92 13.88 25.99
C GLY A 3 20.41 13.89 25.65
N CYS A 4 21.08 12.76 25.86
CA CYS A 4 22.48 12.58 25.48
C CYS A 4 22.58 12.20 24.00
N THR A 5 23.67 12.61 23.33
CA THR A 5 23.98 12.15 21.97
C THR A 5 25.14 11.17 22.00
N ILE A 6 24.97 10.02 21.35
CA ILE A 6 26.03 9.07 21.06
C ILE A 6 26.62 9.43 19.70
N ASN A 7 27.86 9.94 19.73
CA ASN A 7 28.65 10.28 18.54
C ASN A 7 29.70 9.20 18.28
N PHE A 8 30.05 9.03 17.01
CA PHE A 8 31.08 8.12 16.53
C PHE A 8 32.24 8.91 15.95
N ASN A 9 33.47 8.53 16.31
CA ASN A 9 34.71 9.07 15.75
C ASN A 9 35.79 7.99 15.84
N ILE A 10 35.48 6.82 15.29
CA ILE A 10 36.34 5.64 15.33
C ILE A 10 37.50 5.89 14.33
N PRO A 11 38.77 5.77 14.75
CA PRO A 11 39.91 5.96 13.85
C PRO A 11 39.98 4.89 12.75
N GLY A 12 40.34 5.33 11.54
CA GLY A 12 40.44 4.48 10.35
C GLY A 12 39.55 4.99 9.22
N GLY A 13 39.65 4.37 8.06
CA GLY A 13 38.74 4.61 6.94
C GLY A 13 37.87 3.39 6.66
N GLY A 14 36.77 3.59 5.94
CA GLY A 14 35.82 2.54 5.59
C GLY A 14 34.78 2.27 6.66
N VAL A 15 34.14 1.10 6.59
CA VAL A 15 33.09 0.69 7.52
C VAL A 15 33.71 0.21 8.84
N HIS A 16 33.14 0.69 9.94
CA HIS A 16 33.42 0.21 11.28
C HIS A 16 32.26 -0.67 11.76
N THR A 17 32.52 -1.98 11.82
CA THR A 17 31.53 -2.96 12.27
C THR A 17 31.63 -3.18 13.78
N ILE A 18 30.52 -2.97 14.48
CA ILE A 18 30.30 -3.29 15.89
C ILE A 18 29.54 -4.61 15.93
N SER A 19 30.12 -5.64 16.54
CA SER A 19 29.53 -6.99 16.61
C SER A 19 29.31 -7.44 18.05
N PRO A 20 28.15 -7.13 18.66
CA PRO A 20 27.83 -7.57 20.01
C PRO A 20 27.73 -9.10 20.07
N MET A 21 28.32 -9.69 21.10
CA MET A 21 28.15 -11.13 21.41
C MET A 21 27.01 -11.37 22.42
N THR A 22 26.56 -10.31 23.09
CA THR A 22 25.45 -10.31 24.04
C THR A 22 24.57 -9.10 23.78
N VAL A 23 23.34 -9.13 24.31
CA VAL A 23 22.40 -8.01 24.24
C VAL A 23 23.08 -6.69 24.65
N LEU A 24 22.87 -5.63 23.87
CA LEU A 24 23.29 -4.29 24.23
C LEU A 24 22.42 -3.76 25.38
N PRO A 25 22.93 -2.84 26.23
CA PRO A 25 22.11 -2.24 27.28
C PRO A 25 20.85 -1.57 26.72
N THR A 26 19.70 -1.83 27.33
CA THR A 26 18.44 -1.16 27.01
C THR A 26 18.56 0.35 27.19
N ILE A 27 18.12 1.10 26.18
CA ILE A 27 18.04 2.55 26.23
C ILE A 27 16.85 2.92 27.12
N THR A 28 17.12 3.49 28.29
CA THR A 28 16.11 3.84 29.31
C THR A 28 15.95 5.35 29.52
N GLN A 29 16.69 6.15 28.76
CA GLN A 29 16.62 7.60 28.75
C GLN A 29 16.67 8.11 27.31
N THR A 30 16.09 9.29 27.07
CA THR A 30 16.12 9.96 25.77
C THR A 30 17.55 10.07 25.25
N VAL A 31 17.79 9.51 24.07
CA VAL A 31 19.11 9.49 23.42
C VAL A 31 18.97 9.75 21.93
N THR A 32 19.95 10.44 21.37
CA THR A 32 20.17 10.48 19.92
C THR A 32 21.38 9.63 19.60
N ILE A 33 21.23 8.58 18.80
CA ILE A 33 22.32 7.79 18.25
C ILE A 33 22.55 8.28 16.83
N ASP A 34 23.69 8.93 16.59
CA ASP A 34 23.96 9.60 15.32
C ASP A 34 25.19 9.03 14.62
N GLY A 35 24.99 8.03 13.78
CA GLY A 35 26.04 7.43 12.95
C GLY A 35 26.60 8.34 11.86
N TYR A 36 25.92 9.46 11.54
CA TYR A 36 26.46 10.45 10.60
C TYR A 36 27.64 11.24 11.17
N THR A 37 27.84 11.19 12.48
CA THR A 37 29.00 11.81 13.13
C THR A 37 30.31 11.09 12.83
N GLN A 38 30.26 9.82 12.39
CA GLN A 38 31.45 9.09 11.97
C GLN A 38 32.04 9.72 10.69
N PRO A 39 33.34 10.07 10.69
CA PRO A 39 34.02 10.50 9.47
C PRO A 39 33.87 9.51 8.32
N GLY A 40 33.41 10.00 7.17
CA GLY A 40 33.14 9.18 5.98
C GLY A 40 31.67 8.88 5.74
N SER A 41 30.81 9.06 6.75
CA SER A 41 29.35 9.02 6.56
C SER A 41 28.83 10.27 5.84
N SER A 42 27.77 10.12 5.05
CA SER A 42 27.05 11.23 4.42
C SER A 42 25.55 10.93 4.32
N GLN A 43 24.74 11.93 4.66
CA GLN A 43 23.28 11.88 4.55
C GLN A 43 22.81 11.78 3.10
N ASN A 44 21.63 11.20 2.89
CA ASN A 44 20.98 11.25 1.59
C ASN A 44 20.60 12.69 1.23
N THR A 45 20.83 13.06 -0.03
CA THR A 45 20.38 14.33 -0.61
C THR A 45 19.45 14.11 -1.80
N ASN A 46 19.25 12.87 -2.23
CA ASN A 46 18.41 12.57 -3.39
C ASN A 46 16.92 12.78 -3.06
N PRO A 47 16.14 13.39 -3.97
CA PRO A 47 14.69 13.52 -3.84
C PRO A 47 13.98 12.14 -3.83
N PRO A 48 12.70 12.11 -3.42
CA PRO A 48 11.89 10.88 -3.36
C PRO A 48 11.75 10.11 -4.67
N THR A 49 11.97 10.76 -5.81
CA THR A 49 11.91 10.14 -7.15
C THR A 49 13.16 9.37 -7.55
N MET A 50 14.16 9.29 -6.67
CA MET A 50 15.40 8.55 -6.86
C MET A 50 15.69 7.67 -5.63
N GLY A 51 16.57 6.69 -5.81
CA GLY A 51 17.17 5.94 -4.71
C GLY A 51 18.06 6.80 -3.81
N LEU A 52 18.65 6.18 -2.80
CA LEU A 52 19.46 6.87 -1.80
C LEU A 52 20.92 7.00 -2.27
N ASN A 53 21.55 8.13 -1.94
CA ASN A 53 23.01 8.32 -2.07
C ASN A 53 23.71 8.38 -0.70
N THR A 54 23.04 7.89 0.35
CA THR A 54 23.60 7.79 1.70
C THR A 54 24.88 6.97 1.68
N VAL A 55 25.88 7.41 2.45
CA VAL A 55 27.05 6.59 2.81
C VAL A 55 27.02 6.41 4.31
N LEU A 56 26.92 5.16 4.76
CA LEU A 56 26.90 4.81 6.18
C LEU A 56 28.13 3.98 6.52
N THR A 57 28.93 4.46 7.47
CA THR A 57 30.19 3.80 7.86
C THR A 57 30.14 3.17 9.25
N ILE A 58 29.01 3.23 9.97
CA ILE A 58 28.80 2.48 11.20
C ILE A 58 27.85 1.33 10.91
N GLU A 59 28.34 0.11 11.11
CA GLU A 59 27.54 -1.11 10.98
C GLU A 59 27.40 -1.78 12.34
N LEU A 60 26.17 -1.90 12.83
CA LEU A 60 25.81 -2.73 13.96
C LEU A 60 25.37 -4.10 13.43
N SER A 61 26.21 -5.12 13.61
CA SER A 61 25.99 -6.45 13.04
C SER A 61 25.79 -7.52 14.12
N GLY A 62 24.68 -8.25 14.02
CA GLY A 62 24.35 -9.38 14.88
C GLY A 62 25.02 -10.70 14.51
N ALA A 63 25.93 -10.73 13.51
CA ALA A 63 26.50 -11.96 12.95
C ALA A 63 27.26 -12.84 13.97
N LEU A 64 27.74 -12.27 15.08
CA LEU A 64 28.40 -12.98 16.18
C LEU A 64 27.53 -13.13 17.43
N GLY A 65 26.30 -12.61 17.38
CA GLY A 65 25.34 -12.58 18.48
C GLY A 65 24.44 -13.81 18.52
N GLY A 66 23.69 -13.93 19.61
CA GLY A 66 22.60 -14.90 19.77
C GLY A 66 21.25 -14.33 19.39
N ASN A 67 20.18 -14.86 19.99
CA ASN A 67 18.81 -14.40 19.77
C ASN A 67 18.49 -13.18 20.67
N PHE A 68 18.88 -11.97 20.23
CA PHE A 68 18.53 -10.71 20.90
C PHE A 68 18.42 -9.56 19.89
N PRO A 69 17.63 -8.50 20.18
CA PRO A 69 17.50 -7.33 19.32
C PRO A 69 18.82 -6.57 19.14
N GLY A 70 18.96 -5.89 18.00
CA GLY A 70 20.07 -4.97 17.77
C GLY A 70 20.06 -3.80 18.75
N LEU A 71 18.92 -3.11 18.88
CA LEU A 71 18.69 -2.05 19.84
C LEU A 71 17.34 -2.26 20.54
N ILE A 72 17.28 -1.98 21.84
CA ILE A 72 16.03 -1.95 22.62
C ILE A 72 15.82 -0.53 23.15
N ILE A 73 14.77 0.13 22.67
CA ILE A 73 14.41 1.51 23.01
C ILE A 73 13.22 1.50 23.98
N ASN A 74 13.53 1.55 25.28
CA ASN A 74 12.57 1.70 26.37
C ASN A 74 12.66 3.11 26.97
N ALA A 75 12.63 4.09 26.09
CA ALA A 75 12.65 5.52 26.40
C ALA A 75 11.83 6.28 25.35
N ALA A 76 11.34 7.46 25.74
CA ALA A 76 10.62 8.33 24.82
C ALA A 76 11.56 9.32 24.12
N ASN A 77 11.15 9.78 22.93
CA ASN A 77 11.82 10.85 22.17
C ASN A 77 13.26 10.53 21.76
N CYS A 78 13.61 9.26 21.59
CA CYS A 78 14.91 8.86 21.08
C CYS A 78 14.97 9.04 19.56
N THR A 79 16.18 9.16 19.04
CA THR A 79 16.45 9.20 17.61
C THR A 79 17.54 8.21 17.28
N VAL A 80 17.33 7.36 16.28
CA VAL A 80 18.36 6.47 15.72
C VAL A 80 18.55 6.84 14.26
N ARG A 81 19.77 7.26 13.91
CA ARG A 81 20.08 7.67 12.54
C ARG A 81 21.48 7.31 12.08
N GLY A 82 21.63 7.14 10.77
CA GLY A 82 22.94 6.96 10.12
C GLY A 82 23.62 5.62 10.43
N LEU A 83 22.84 4.59 10.76
CA LEU A 83 23.37 3.26 11.05
C LEU A 83 23.00 2.25 9.97
N VAL A 84 23.89 1.28 9.76
CA VAL A 84 23.54 0.01 9.15
C VAL A 84 23.25 -0.98 10.28
N ILE A 85 22.09 -1.64 10.31
CA ILE A 85 21.73 -2.63 11.33
C ILE A 85 21.30 -3.92 10.65
N ASN A 86 22.08 -5.00 10.85
CA ASN A 86 21.89 -6.23 10.09
C ASN A 86 22.29 -7.49 10.86
N SER A 87 21.94 -8.65 10.30
CA SER A 87 22.38 -9.98 10.76
C SER A 87 21.95 -10.35 12.19
N PHE A 88 20.96 -9.69 12.79
CA PHE A 88 20.40 -10.12 14.08
C PHE A 88 19.41 -11.27 13.89
N GLN A 89 19.41 -12.28 14.76
CA GLN A 89 18.40 -13.36 14.74
C GLN A 89 17.03 -12.92 15.29
N HIS A 90 16.98 -11.70 15.82
CA HIS A 90 15.83 -10.98 16.33
C HIS A 90 15.68 -9.66 15.56
N ASP A 91 14.77 -8.81 16.02
CA ASP A 91 14.55 -7.47 15.48
C ASP A 91 15.81 -6.61 15.40
N ALA A 92 15.93 -5.82 14.35
CA ALA A 92 17.00 -4.83 14.24
C ALA A 92 16.85 -3.75 15.32
N ILE A 93 15.63 -3.24 15.50
CA ILE A 93 15.27 -2.24 16.50
C ILE A 93 13.91 -2.60 17.11
N GLU A 94 13.90 -2.75 18.44
CA GLU A 94 12.70 -2.93 19.26
C GLU A 94 12.38 -1.62 19.99
N ILE A 95 11.11 -1.18 19.93
CA ILE A 95 10.65 0.11 20.48
C ILE A 95 9.45 -0.11 21.39
N ASP A 96 9.63 0.18 22.68
CA ASP A 96 8.62 -0.05 23.73
C ASP A 96 7.81 1.19 24.07
N LEU A 97 8.37 2.38 23.84
CA LEU A 97 7.80 3.67 24.26
C LEU A 97 7.61 4.65 23.10
N ASN A 98 7.05 5.82 23.41
CA ASN A 98 6.46 6.74 22.46
C ASN A 98 7.43 7.82 21.93
N GLY A 99 7.08 8.43 20.80
CA GLY A 99 7.77 9.64 20.31
C GLY A 99 9.15 9.38 19.71
N ASN A 100 9.51 8.13 19.44
CA ASN A 100 10.81 7.78 18.89
C ASN A 100 10.87 7.99 17.37
N THR A 101 12.05 8.34 16.86
CA THR A 101 12.30 8.59 15.43
C THR A 101 13.41 7.68 14.91
N ILE A 102 13.14 6.95 13.84
CA ILE A 102 14.12 6.08 13.16
C ILE A 102 14.30 6.61 11.74
N GLU A 103 15.45 7.20 11.44
CA GLU A 103 15.64 7.98 10.20
C GLU A 103 17.02 7.75 9.55
N GLY A 104 17.08 7.69 8.22
CA GLY A 104 18.35 7.62 7.49
C GLY A 104 19.20 6.39 7.80
N ASN A 105 18.59 5.25 8.13
CA ASN A 105 19.27 3.99 8.43
C ASN A 105 19.13 2.98 7.29
N PHE A 106 20.08 2.05 7.19
CA PHE A 106 19.96 0.84 6.36
C PHE A 106 19.73 -0.38 7.27
N ILE A 107 18.58 -1.03 7.15
CA ILE A 107 18.13 -2.09 8.05
C ILE A 107 17.87 -3.36 7.26
N GLY A 108 18.66 -4.41 7.55
CA GLY A 108 18.58 -5.73 6.92
C GLY A 108 19.42 -5.88 5.64
N THR A 109 20.26 -4.89 5.32
CA THR A 109 21.15 -4.91 4.15
C THR A 109 22.62 -4.77 4.55
N ASN A 110 23.51 -4.99 3.59
CA ASN A 110 24.90 -4.53 3.67
C ASN A 110 24.98 -3.00 3.63
N THR A 111 26.18 -2.46 3.90
CA THR A 111 26.42 -1.00 3.93
C THR A 111 26.25 -0.30 2.59
N ALA A 112 26.30 -1.03 1.47
CA ALA A 112 25.99 -0.52 0.14
C ALA A 112 24.47 -0.51 -0.16
N GLY A 113 23.65 -1.17 0.65
CA GLY A 113 22.21 -1.33 0.42
C GLY A 113 21.86 -2.18 -0.81
N THR A 114 22.76 -3.05 -1.25
CA THR A 114 22.60 -3.85 -2.48
C THR A 114 22.44 -5.35 -2.24
N ALA A 115 22.67 -5.82 -1.01
CA ALA A 115 22.54 -7.23 -0.65
C ALA A 115 21.89 -7.39 0.73
N ALA A 116 21.07 -8.42 0.88
CA ALA A 116 20.40 -8.73 2.13
C ALA A 116 21.38 -9.34 3.13
N LEU A 117 21.33 -8.82 4.36
CA LEU A 117 21.95 -9.37 5.56
C LEU A 117 20.84 -9.41 6.63
N PRO A 118 19.96 -10.44 6.56
CA PRO A 118 18.65 -10.37 7.19
C PRO A 118 18.71 -10.16 8.70
N ASN A 119 17.81 -9.32 9.21
CA ASN A 119 17.43 -9.38 10.62
C ASN A 119 16.20 -10.28 10.80
N GLY A 120 16.07 -10.81 12.01
CA GLY A 120 14.88 -11.47 12.50
C GLY A 120 14.74 -12.95 12.15
N SER A 121 13.56 -13.45 12.48
CA SER A 121 13.06 -14.79 12.21
C SER A 121 11.55 -14.71 11.95
N ALA A 122 10.80 -15.80 11.97
CA ALA A 122 9.36 -15.72 11.69
C ALA A 122 8.63 -14.78 12.68
N GLY A 123 8.08 -13.66 12.17
CA GLY A 123 7.39 -12.63 12.96
C GLY A 123 8.29 -11.56 13.59
N LEU A 124 9.61 -11.68 13.45
CA LEU A 124 10.63 -10.72 13.93
C LEU A 124 11.41 -10.17 12.72
N GLY A 125 11.79 -8.89 12.70
CA GLY A 125 12.28 -8.30 11.46
C GLY A 125 13.07 -7.00 11.60
N GLY A 126 12.65 -5.97 10.87
CA GLY A 126 13.34 -4.68 10.86
C GLY A 126 13.05 -3.87 12.12
N VAL A 127 12.06 -2.98 12.05
CA VAL A 127 11.68 -2.07 13.14
C VAL A 127 10.34 -2.50 13.74
N ILE A 128 10.36 -2.91 15.01
CA ILE A 128 9.18 -3.45 15.70
C ILE A 128 8.78 -2.56 16.87
N PHE A 129 7.51 -2.15 16.89
CA PHE A 129 6.89 -1.40 17.97
C PHE A 129 6.04 -2.33 18.83
N VAL A 130 6.46 -2.54 20.06
CA VAL A 130 5.84 -3.51 20.96
C VAL A 130 4.64 -2.89 21.67
N GLY A 131 3.61 -3.71 21.92
CA GLY A 131 2.46 -3.31 22.74
C GLY A 131 1.73 -2.09 22.16
N ALA A 132 1.53 -1.06 22.98
CA ALA A 132 0.78 0.15 22.63
C ALA A 132 1.67 1.38 22.31
N SER A 133 2.92 1.15 21.89
CA SER A 133 3.88 2.21 21.54
C SER A 133 3.34 3.14 20.44
N SER A 134 3.24 4.43 20.74
CA SER A 134 2.46 5.42 20.00
C SER A 134 3.28 6.65 19.62
N ASN A 135 2.84 7.38 18.60
CA ASN A 135 3.46 8.63 18.12
C ASN A 135 4.93 8.46 17.71
N ASN A 136 5.31 7.30 17.21
CA ASN A 136 6.65 7.08 16.67
C ASN A 136 6.69 7.35 15.16
N THR A 137 7.87 7.69 14.66
CA THR A 137 8.10 7.95 13.24
C THR A 137 9.21 7.05 12.71
N VAL A 138 8.94 6.36 11.61
CA VAL A 138 9.96 5.74 10.76
C VAL A 138 10.04 6.57 9.48
N GLY A 139 11.24 7.08 9.21
CA GLY A 139 11.52 7.96 8.08
C GLY A 139 11.24 9.43 8.37
N GLY A 140 10.92 10.19 7.32
CA GLY A 140 10.68 11.63 7.39
C GLY A 140 10.41 12.24 6.01
N THR A 141 10.03 13.51 5.98
CA THR A 141 9.79 14.28 4.75
C THR A 141 11.02 15.03 4.23
N THR A 142 12.18 14.82 4.83
CA THR A 142 13.45 15.34 4.33
C THR A 142 14.25 14.22 3.66
N PRO A 143 15.05 14.51 2.61
CA PRO A 143 15.86 13.49 1.98
C PRO A 143 16.73 12.67 2.94
N ASP A 144 17.32 13.30 3.97
CA ASP A 144 18.22 12.67 4.92
C ASP A 144 17.53 11.72 5.93
N ALA A 145 16.20 11.80 6.04
CA ALA A 145 15.43 10.98 6.96
C ALA A 145 15.03 9.61 6.37
N ARG A 146 15.14 9.42 5.06
CA ARG A 146 14.69 8.21 4.35
C ARG A 146 15.49 6.98 4.77
N ASN A 147 14.83 5.94 5.28
CA ASN A 147 15.45 4.66 5.55
C ASN A 147 15.43 3.73 4.33
N LEU A 148 16.33 2.75 4.33
CA LEU A 148 16.27 1.54 3.51
C LEU A 148 15.98 0.35 4.43
N ILE A 149 14.81 -0.28 4.31
CA ILE A 149 14.38 -1.37 5.20
C ILE A 149 14.02 -2.59 4.34
N SER A 150 15.00 -3.47 4.17
CA SER A 150 14.98 -4.48 3.11
C SER A 150 15.69 -5.76 3.57
N GLY A 151 15.35 -6.89 2.95
CA GLY A 151 16.02 -8.16 3.18
C GLY A 151 15.81 -8.78 4.56
N ASN A 152 14.88 -8.29 5.39
CA ASN A 152 14.58 -8.89 6.70
C ASN A 152 13.74 -10.16 6.54
N VAL A 153 13.84 -11.07 7.52
CA VAL A 153 13.04 -12.30 7.51
C VAL A 153 11.57 -12.00 7.81
N GLY A 154 11.27 -11.33 8.92
CA GLY A 154 9.91 -10.88 9.24
C GLY A 154 9.53 -9.57 8.56
N PRO A 155 8.58 -8.82 9.16
CA PRO A 155 8.16 -7.54 8.61
C PRO A 155 9.31 -6.53 8.53
N GLY A 156 9.26 -5.65 7.53
CA GLY A 156 10.15 -4.47 7.50
C GLY A 156 9.85 -3.55 8.68
N ILE A 157 8.57 -3.19 8.84
CA ILE A 157 8.07 -2.38 9.96
C ILE A 157 6.82 -3.04 10.54
N SER A 158 6.70 -3.09 11.86
CA SER A 158 5.53 -3.62 12.57
C SER A 158 5.04 -2.68 13.66
N PHE A 159 3.82 -2.18 13.53
CA PHE A 159 3.12 -1.51 14.61
C PHE A 159 2.29 -2.53 15.40
N GLY A 160 2.55 -2.63 16.70
CA GLY A 160 1.65 -3.26 17.66
C GLY A 160 0.31 -2.53 17.77
N GLY A 161 -0.34 -2.60 18.92
CA GLY A 161 -1.61 -1.93 19.20
C GLY A 161 -1.53 -0.40 19.43
N GLY A 162 -0.41 0.23 19.12
CA GLY A 162 -0.21 1.67 19.31
C GLY A 162 -0.91 2.55 18.28
N THR A 163 -0.93 3.86 18.53
CA THR A 163 -1.64 4.84 17.69
C THR A 163 -0.78 6.02 17.30
N GLY A 164 -1.13 6.73 16.23
CA GLY A 164 -0.41 7.92 15.79
C GLY A 164 0.99 7.64 15.28
N ASN A 165 1.34 6.38 14.99
CA ASN A 165 2.62 6.05 14.40
C ASN A 165 2.62 6.40 12.90
N VAL A 166 3.78 6.80 12.38
CA VAL A 166 3.95 7.27 11.01
C VAL A 166 5.11 6.55 10.33
N VAL A 167 4.90 6.08 9.10
CA VAL A 167 5.97 5.62 8.18
C VAL A 167 5.98 6.55 6.97
N GLN A 168 7.08 7.22 6.65
CA GLN A 168 7.10 8.17 5.52
C GLN A 168 8.49 8.34 4.88
N GLY A 169 8.52 8.46 3.56
CA GLY A 169 9.76 8.71 2.80
C GLY A 169 10.67 7.49 2.63
N ASP A 170 10.30 6.31 3.11
CA ASP A 170 11.20 5.15 3.17
C ASP A 170 11.23 4.33 1.87
N LEU A 171 12.35 3.62 1.65
CA LEU A 171 12.45 2.51 0.70
C LEU A 171 12.32 1.19 1.46
N ILE A 172 11.27 0.42 1.19
CA ILE A 172 10.93 -0.80 1.93
C ILE A 172 10.82 -1.98 0.96
N GLY A 173 11.81 -2.87 1.03
CA GLY A 173 11.92 -4.09 0.21
C GLY A 173 12.60 -3.90 -1.15
N THR A 174 13.15 -2.72 -1.45
CA THR A 174 14.00 -2.50 -2.63
C THR A 174 15.47 -2.47 -2.26
N ASP A 175 16.37 -2.45 -3.23
CA ASP A 175 17.74 -2.03 -3.03
C ASP A 175 17.85 -0.50 -2.80
N VAL A 176 19.06 -0.03 -2.54
CA VAL A 176 19.37 1.39 -2.34
C VAL A 176 18.96 2.28 -3.53
N THR A 177 18.93 1.74 -4.75
CA THR A 177 18.52 2.50 -5.93
C THR A 177 17.01 2.66 -6.05
N GLY A 178 16.23 1.85 -5.33
CA GLY A 178 14.77 1.82 -5.42
C GLY A 178 14.27 1.12 -6.69
N THR A 179 15.13 0.38 -7.39
CA THR A 179 14.83 -0.18 -8.73
C THR A 179 14.99 -1.69 -8.80
N LEU A 180 15.69 -2.31 -7.83
CA LEU A 180 15.85 -3.75 -7.75
C LEU A 180 15.16 -4.32 -6.51
N ALA A 181 14.67 -5.56 -6.61
CA ALA A 181 14.04 -6.27 -5.52
C ALA A 181 15.07 -6.68 -4.45
N LEU A 182 14.78 -6.35 -3.19
CA LEU A 182 15.51 -6.80 -2.01
C LEU A 182 14.52 -7.00 -0.85
N GLY A 183 13.42 -7.68 -1.16
CA GLY A 183 12.22 -7.74 -0.32
C GLY A 183 12.44 -8.26 1.09
N ASN A 184 11.63 -7.77 2.03
CA ASN A 184 11.42 -8.49 3.29
C ASN A 184 10.57 -9.74 3.01
N THR A 185 10.87 -10.86 3.67
CA THR A 185 10.21 -12.14 3.34
C THR A 185 8.79 -12.28 3.89
N ASP A 186 8.33 -11.31 4.67
CA ASP A 186 6.95 -11.15 5.12
C ASP A 186 6.35 -9.83 4.61
N ARG A 187 5.83 -8.97 5.49
CA ARG A 187 5.15 -7.71 5.12
C ARG A 187 6.15 -6.56 5.02
N GLY A 188 5.93 -5.62 4.12
CA GLY A 188 6.64 -4.34 4.14
C GLY A 188 6.29 -3.57 5.41
N VAL A 189 5.00 -3.31 5.60
CA VAL A 189 4.45 -2.64 6.80
C VAL A 189 3.26 -3.43 7.35
N PHE A 190 3.34 -3.84 8.62
CA PHE A 190 2.25 -4.47 9.36
C PHE A 190 1.67 -3.52 10.41
N VAL A 191 0.34 -3.42 10.48
CA VAL A 191 -0.37 -2.52 11.39
C VAL A 191 -1.44 -3.29 12.17
N ASN A 192 -1.29 -3.34 13.49
CA ASN A 192 -2.29 -3.93 14.40
C ASN A 192 -3.06 -2.88 15.23
N GLY A 193 -2.60 -1.63 15.24
CA GLY A 193 -3.19 -0.53 16.00
C GLY A 193 -4.09 0.39 15.17
N SER A 194 -4.60 1.45 15.79
CA SER A 194 -5.51 2.44 15.17
C SER A 194 -4.85 3.78 14.91
N ASN A 195 -5.39 4.59 14.00
CA ASN A 195 -4.93 5.96 13.74
C ASN A 195 -3.44 6.07 13.36
N ASN A 196 -2.91 5.08 12.64
CA ASN A 196 -1.54 5.11 12.10
C ASN A 196 -1.54 5.57 10.65
N VAL A 197 -0.44 6.19 10.20
CA VAL A 197 -0.29 6.74 8.85
C VAL A 197 0.89 6.09 8.15
N ILE A 198 0.64 5.59 6.94
CA ILE A 198 1.65 5.04 6.04
C ILE A 198 1.67 5.94 4.82
N GLY A 199 2.74 6.72 4.71
CA GLY A 199 2.99 7.74 3.71
C GLY A 199 2.50 9.13 4.14
N GLY A 200 1.99 9.93 3.20
CA GLY A 200 1.52 11.28 3.50
C GLY A 200 0.84 11.97 2.32
N THR A 201 0.53 13.25 2.51
CA THR A 201 -0.14 14.11 1.50
C THR A 201 0.85 14.84 0.58
N THR A 202 2.16 14.58 0.72
CA THR A 202 3.22 15.18 -0.10
C THR A 202 4.04 14.09 -0.78
N VAL A 203 4.75 14.45 -1.85
CA VAL A 203 5.68 13.52 -2.53
C VAL A 203 6.84 13.14 -1.61
N ASP A 204 7.25 14.04 -0.71
CA ASP A 204 8.33 13.79 0.25
C ASP A 204 7.99 12.76 1.32
N ALA A 205 6.70 12.56 1.61
CA ALA A 205 6.25 11.52 2.52
C ALA A 205 6.09 10.14 1.87
N ARG A 206 6.28 10.03 0.54
CA ARG A 206 6.05 8.79 -0.21
C ARG A 206 6.99 7.68 0.24
N ASN A 207 6.41 6.56 0.65
CA ASN A 207 7.15 5.31 0.75
C ASN A 207 7.13 4.56 -0.59
N ILE A 208 8.21 3.84 -0.88
CA ILE A 208 8.24 2.79 -1.91
C ILE A 208 8.19 1.45 -1.19
N ILE A 209 7.09 0.72 -1.31
CA ILE A 209 6.81 -0.52 -0.57
C ILE A 209 6.63 -1.66 -1.58
N SER A 210 7.74 -2.33 -1.90
CA SER A 210 7.81 -3.21 -3.08
C SER A 210 8.67 -4.44 -2.81
N ALA A 211 8.47 -5.49 -3.60
CA ALA A 211 9.17 -6.78 -3.47
C ALA A 211 9.04 -7.51 -2.12
N ASN A 212 8.22 -7.03 -1.18
CA ASN A 212 7.91 -7.73 0.07
C ASN A 212 6.85 -8.80 -0.20
N ALA A 213 6.76 -9.86 0.61
CA ALA A 213 5.71 -10.87 0.41
C ALA A 213 4.30 -10.26 0.42
N ARG A 214 4.06 -9.25 1.26
CA ARG A 214 2.89 -8.35 1.21
C ARG A 214 3.36 -6.90 1.32
N GLY A 215 2.69 -5.96 0.66
CA GLY A 215 3.04 -4.54 0.78
C GLY A 215 2.67 -3.99 2.17
N VAL A 216 1.41 -3.59 2.33
CA VAL A 216 0.85 -3.06 3.59
C VAL A 216 -0.26 -3.99 4.08
N ASP A 217 -0.22 -4.38 5.35
CA ASP A 217 -1.23 -5.25 5.98
C ASP A 217 -1.84 -4.58 7.22
N LEU A 218 -3.09 -4.15 7.10
CA LEU A 218 -3.91 -3.56 8.17
C LEU A 218 -4.72 -4.67 8.83
N PHE A 219 -4.15 -5.29 9.86
CA PHE A 219 -4.67 -6.50 10.49
C PHE A 219 -5.51 -6.22 11.74
N GLY A 220 -5.25 -5.11 12.42
CA GLY A 220 -5.96 -4.71 13.62
C GLY A 220 -6.18 -3.21 13.69
N GLY A 221 -7.03 -2.79 14.65
CA GLY A 221 -7.39 -1.40 14.83
C GLY A 221 -8.35 -0.85 13.77
N SER A 222 -8.39 0.46 13.67
CA SER A 222 -9.30 1.22 12.81
C SER A 222 -8.73 2.61 12.52
N ASN A 223 -9.30 3.32 11.56
CA ASN A 223 -8.89 4.70 11.25
C ASN A 223 -7.42 4.83 10.81
N ASN A 224 -6.83 3.77 10.26
CA ASN A 224 -5.50 3.85 9.68
C ASN A 224 -5.57 4.46 8.28
N THR A 225 -4.53 5.17 7.88
CA THR A 225 -4.45 5.83 6.56
C THR A 225 -3.22 5.35 5.81
N VAL A 226 -3.41 4.89 4.57
CA VAL A 226 -2.33 4.55 3.64
C VAL A 226 -2.44 5.52 2.47
N GLN A 227 -1.51 6.47 2.34
CA GLN A 227 -1.62 7.57 1.38
C GLN A 227 -0.29 7.96 0.74
N GLY A 228 -0.30 8.34 -0.53
CA GLY A 228 0.87 8.87 -1.24
C GLY A 228 1.99 7.86 -1.52
N ASN A 229 1.76 6.56 -1.32
CA ASN A 229 2.78 5.52 -1.47
C ASN A 229 2.84 4.96 -2.90
N PHE A 230 3.99 4.39 -3.26
CA PHE A 230 4.11 3.45 -4.37
C PHE A 230 4.20 2.03 -3.82
N ILE A 231 3.32 1.14 -4.25
CA ILE A 231 3.17 -0.21 -3.71
C ILE A 231 3.17 -1.21 -4.87
N GLY A 232 4.28 -1.95 -5.00
CA GLY A 232 4.50 -2.95 -6.06
C GLY A 232 5.26 -2.44 -7.29
N THR A 233 5.79 -1.22 -7.24
CA THR A 233 6.57 -0.61 -8.33
C THR A 233 7.95 -0.15 -7.87
N ASP A 234 8.83 0.16 -8.81
CA ASP A 234 10.05 0.89 -8.55
C ASP A 234 9.79 2.35 -8.13
N VAL A 235 10.86 3.05 -7.76
CA VAL A 235 10.82 4.47 -7.35
C VAL A 235 10.30 5.41 -8.43
N THR A 236 10.35 5.01 -9.71
CA THR A 236 9.79 5.80 -10.82
C THR A 236 8.29 5.58 -11.02
N GLY A 237 7.73 4.48 -10.49
CA GLY A 237 6.33 4.11 -10.68
C GLY A 237 6.03 3.56 -12.07
N THR A 238 7.05 3.07 -12.79
CA THR A 238 6.91 2.59 -14.18
C THR A 238 7.32 1.13 -14.36
N ILE A 239 8.07 0.56 -13.41
CA ILE A 239 8.54 -0.82 -13.45
C ILE A 239 7.93 -1.59 -12.28
N ALA A 240 7.46 -2.81 -12.53
CA ALA A 240 6.91 -3.67 -11.48
C ALA A 240 8.04 -4.22 -10.59
N LEU A 241 7.86 -4.10 -9.27
CA LEU A 241 8.62 -4.78 -8.23
C LEU A 241 7.62 -5.46 -7.28
N PRO A 242 7.07 -6.61 -7.70
CA PRO A 242 5.82 -7.13 -7.16
C PRO A 242 5.87 -7.43 -5.66
N ASN A 243 4.81 -7.08 -4.93
CA ASN A 243 4.52 -7.73 -3.66
C ASN A 243 3.63 -8.99 -3.92
N PRO A 244 4.19 -10.21 -3.97
CA PRO A 244 3.59 -11.34 -4.66
C PRO A 244 2.43 -12.04 -3.94
N ASN A 245 1.92 -11.52 -2.82
CA ASN A 245 0.65 -11.98 -2.25
C ASN A 245 -0.45 -10.92 -2.30
N VAL A 246 -0.15 -9.66 -1.98
CA VAL A 246 -1.11 -8.55 -1.97
C VAL A 246 -0.37 -7.21 -1.87
N GLY A 247 -0.88 -6.18 -2.55
CA GLY A 247 -0.38 -4.81 -2.39
C GLY A 247 -0.78 -4.22 -1.04
N VAL A 248 -2.08 -4.02 -0.83
CA VAL A 248 -2.67 -3.54 0.43
C VAL A 248 -3.75 -4.52 0.91
N ASN A 249 -3.61 -5.03 2.11
CA ASN A 249 -4.58 -5.91 2.75
C ASN A 249 -5.26 -5.21 3.94
N ILE A 250 -6.58 -5.30 4.01
CA ILE A 250 -7.41 -4.81 5.11
C ILE A 250 -8.13 -6.03 5.69
N ASN A 251 -7.61 -6.59 6.77
CA ASN A 251 -8.11 -7.82 7.35
C ASN A 251 -8.92 -7.53 8.62
N GLY A 252 -10.24 -7.48 8.48
CA GLY A 252 -11.17 -7.37 9.61
C GLY A 252 -11.11 -6.05 10.38
N THR A 253 -10.61 -4.98 9.74
CA THR A 253 -10.51 -3.64 10.31
C THR A 253 -11.45 -2.66 9.62
N THR A 254 -11.82 -1.58 10.32
CA THR A 254 -12.84 -0.63 9.87
C THR A 254 -12.35 0.80 9.78
N ASN A 255 -13.05 1.63 9.01
CA ASN A 255 -12.82 3.07 8.90
C ASN A 255 -11.41 3.42 8.40
N ASN A 256 -10.73 2.53 7.69
CA ASN A 256 -9.42 2.84 7.12
C ASN A 256 -9.56 3.60 5.80
N VAL A 257 -8.56 4.42 5.48
CA VAL A 257 -8.50 5.19 4.23
C VAL A 257 -7.30 4.75 3.41
N ILE A 258 -7.55 4.28 2.20
CA ILE A 258 -6.53 3.99 1.20
C ILE A 258 -6.58 5.10 0.14
N GLY A 259 -5.62 6.01 0.22
CA GLY A 259 -5.48 7.19 -0.63
C GLY A 259 -6.09 8.42 0.02
N GLY A 260 -6.87 9.17 -0.76
CA GLY A 260 -7.58 10.36 -0.31
C GLY A 260 -8.02 11.23 -1.48
N LEU A 261 -8.70 12.34 -1.20
CA LEU A 261 -9.16 13.26 -2.24
C LEU A 261 -7.97 13.94 -2.94
N THR A 262 -7.84 13.73 -4.25
CA THR A 262 -6.81 14.36 -5.08
C THR A 262 -7.34 14.67 -6.48
N ALA A 263 -6.96 15.82 -7.03
CA ALA A 263 -7.36 16.19 -8.40
C ALA A 263 -6.71 15.30 -9.47
N THR A 264 -5.63 14.60 -9.14
CA THR A 264 -4.90 13.69 -10.04
C THR A 264 -4.70 12.37 -9.31
N PRO A 265 -5.43 11.31 -9.68
CA PRO A 265 -5.27 10.01 -9.04
C PRO A 265 -3.81 9.54 -9.03
N GLY A 266 -3.38 8.90 -7.94
CA GLY A 266 -2.01 8.44 -7.72
C GLY A 266 -1.01 9.51 -7.29
N MET A 267 -1.38 10.81 -7.36
CA MET A 267 -0.64 11.87 -6.66
C MET A 267 -1.08 11.95 -5.20
N PRO A 268 -0.18 12.17 -4.24
CA PRO A 268 -0.51 12.26 -2.82
C PRO A 268 -1.73 13.17 -2.55
N PRO A 269 -2.69 12.75 -1.72
CA PRO A 269 -2.71 11.53 -0.91
C PRO A 269 -3.01 10.22 -1.67
N GLY A 270 -3.32 10.24 -2.96
CA GLY A 270 -3.50 9.03 -3.77
C GLY A 270 -2.26 8.12 -3.80
N ASN A 271 -2.47 6.81 -3.73
CA ASN A 271 -1.40 5.81 -3.89
C ASN A 271 -1.30 5.33 -5.34
N LEU A 272 -0.11 4.85 -5.72
CA LEU A 272 0.10 3.98 -6.89
C LEU A 272 0.20 2.53 -6.39
N ILE A 273 -0.81 1.70 -6.69
CA ILE A 273 -0.91 0.31 -6.23
C ILE A 273 -0.97 -0.60 -7.45
N SER A 274 0.21 -0.91 -7.98
CA SER A 274 0.38 -1.49 -9.32
C SER A 274 1.53 -2.47 -9.33
N GLY A 275 1.54 -3.38 -10.30
CA GLY A 275 2.65 -4.30 -10.50
C GLY A 275 2.84 -5.31 -9.38
N ASN A 276 1.86 -5.55 -8.50
CA ASN A 276 1.96 -6.52 -7.41
C ASN A 276 1.95 -7.99 -7.90
N GLY A 277 1.95 -8.20 -9.22
CA GLY A 277 2.14 -9.49 -9.86
C GLY A 277 0.84 -10.11 -10.37
N ASN A 278 1.00 -11.18 -11.14
CA ASN A 278 -0.07 -11.80 -11.94
C ASN A 278 -0.93 -12.78 -11.12
N ALA A 279 -0.67 -12.89 -9.82
CA ALA A 279 -1.32 -13.83 -8.90
C ALA A 279 -1.98 -13.12 -7.70
N THR A 280 -2.07 -11.78 -7.71
CA THR A 280 -2.32 -11.00 -6.49
C THR A 280 -3.31 -9.86 -6.66
N VAL A 281 -3.96 -9.51 -5.55
CA VAL A 281 -4.88 -8.37 -5.48
C VAL A 281 -4.09 -7.09 -5.19
N GLY A 282 -4.42 -5.99 -5.87
CA GLY A 282 -3.91 -4.66 -5.55
C GLY A 282 -4.34 -4.22 -4.15
N VAL A 283 -5.66 -4.12 -3.94
CA VAL A 283 -6.26 -3.82 -2.62
C VAL A 283 -7.29 -4.87 -2.24
N TRP A 284 -7.11 -5.54 -1.09
CA TRP A 284 -8.01 -6.59 -0.61
C TRP A 284 -8.66 -6.21 0.73
N LEU A 285 -9.99 -6.20 0.78
CA LEU A 285 -10.79 -6.06 2.00
C LEU A 285 -11.26 -7.44 2.44
N GLY A 286 -10.36 -8.15 3.12
CA GLY A 286 -10.47 -9.59 3.39
C GLY A 286 -11.19 -9.91 4.68
N SER A 287 -12.53 -9.86 4.66
CA SER A 287 -13.50 -10.53 5.57
C SER A 287 -14.78 -9.70 5.70
N SER A 288 -15.84 -10.31 6.23
CA SER A 288 -17.09 -9.62 6.58
C SER A 288 -16.95 -8.54 7.66
N SER A 289 -15.80 -8.48 8.36
CA SER A 289 -15.49 -7.43 9.34
C SER A 289 -14.79 -6.22 8.73
N ALA A 290 -14.34 -6.28 7.47
CA ALA A 290 -13.76 -5.15 6.77
C ALA A 290 -14.86 -4.19 6.30
N GLN A 291 -15.23 -3.23 7.14
CA GLN A 291 -16.38 -2.34 6.94
C GLN A 291 -16.03 -0.85 7.00
N ALA A 292 -16.83 -0.01 6.35
CA ALA A 292 -16.67 1.44 6.35
C ALA A 292 -15.28 1.92 5.90
N ASN A 293 -14.55 1.12 5.11
CA ASN A 293 -13.27 1.52 4.56
C ASN A 293 -13.47 2.35 3.28
N VAL A 294 -12.56 3.28 3.02
CA VAL A 294 -12.63 4.20 1.89
C VAL A 294 -11.38 4.09 1.03
N ILE A 295 -11.56 3.85 -0.27
CA ILE A 295 -10.48 3.77 -1.26
C ILE A 295 -10.66 4.91 -2.26
N GLN A 296 -9.83 5.94 -2.23
CA GLN A 296 -10.02 7.17 -3.01
C GLN A 296 -8.74 7.70 -3.66
N GLY A 297 -8.88 8.25 -4.86
CA GLY A 297 -7.81 8.99 -5.52
C GLY A 297 -6.58 8.15 -5.88
N ASN A 298 -6.66 6.83 -5.92
CA ASN A 298 -5.53 5.95 -6.25
C ASN A 298 -5.42 5.67 -7.74
N ILE A 299 -4.23 5.27 -8.20
CA ILE A 299 -4.03 4.50 -9.43
C ILE A 299 -3.83 3.03 -9.03
N ILE A 300 -4.58 2.12 -9.64
CA ILE A 300 -4.56 0.70 -9.35
C ILE A 300 -4.45 -0.10 -10.65
N GLY A 301 -3.26 -0.63 -10.91
CA GLY A 301 -2.93 -1.47 -12.08
C GLY A 301 -2.39 -0.72 -13.31
N ALA A 302 -2.24 0.61 -13.26
CA ALA A 302 -1.55 1.39 -14.29
C ALA A 302 -0.22 1.94 -13.76
N ASP A 303 0.63 2.46 -14.65
CA ASP A 303 1.82 3.23 -14.26
C ASP A 303 1.46 4.55 -13.56
N ILE A 304 2.47 5.30 -13.10
CA ILE A 304 2.29 6.59 -12.42
C ILE A 304 1.51 7.64 -13.25
N THR A 305 1.45 7.50 -14.58
CA THR A 305 0.65 8.38 -15.44
C THR A 305 -0.82 7.98 -15.52
N GLY A 306 -1.16 6.76 -15.07
CA GLY A 306 -2.49 6.19 -15.19
C GLY A 306 -2.82 5.71 -16.60
N THR A 307 -1.83 5.56 -17.49
CA THR A 307 -2.08 5.29 -18.92
C THR A 307 -1.38 4.05 -19.48
N GLN A 308 -0.29 3.59 -18.86
CA GLN A 308 0.43 2.39 -19.28
C GLN A 308 0.10 1.19 -18.40
N PRO A 309 0.09 -0.03 -18.94
CA PRO A 309 -0.23 -1.23 -18.18
C PRO A 309 0.85 -1.54 -17.15
N LEU A 310 0.43 -1.69 -15.90
CA LEU A 310 1.25 -2.17 -14.79
C LEU A 310 0.37 -2.97 -13.82
N GLY A 311 -0.39 -3.91 -14.38
CA GLY A 311 -1.54 -4.55 -13.73
C GLY A 311 -1.20 -5.35 -12.47
N ASN A 312 -2.19 -5.45 -11.59
CA ASN A 312 -2.29 -6.54 -10.61
C ASN A 312 -3.08 -7.72 -11.24
N LEU A 313 -3.34 -8.81 -10.51
CA LEU A 313 -4.33 -9.82 -10.93
C LEU A 313 -5.75 -9.24 -10.79
N THR A 314 -6.20 -8.98 -9.56
CA THR A 314 -7.42 -8.20 -9.32
C THR A 314 -7.03 -6.78 -8.91
N GLY A 315 -7.72 -5.76 -9.40
CA GLY A 315 -7.48 -4.39 -8.94
C GLY A 315 -7.84 -4.23 -7.46
N ILE A 316 -9.12 -4.41 -7.15
CA ILE A 316 -9.67 -4.35 -5.79
C ILE A 316 -10.56 -5.58 -5.57
N GLN A 317 -10.40 -6.25 -4.44
CA GLN A 317 -11.32 -7.30 -3.97
C GLN A 317 -11.99 -6.88 -2.67
N ILE A 318 -13.30 -7.07 -2.56
CA ILE A 318 -14.12 -6.65 -1.42
C ILE A 318 -14.94 -7.83 -0.88
N ASP A 319 -14.61 -8.32 0.31
CA ASP A 319 -15.33 -9.43 0.96
C ASP A 319 -16.23 -8.96 2.12
N GLY A 320 -16.21 -7.66 2.46
CA GLY A 320 -16.94 -7.07 3.58
C GLY A 320 -17.95 -6.00 3.16
N PRO A 321 -18.92 -5.65 4.04
CA PRO A 321 -19.96 -4.69 3.69
C PRO A 321 -19.60 -3.22 3.93
N ASP A 322 -20.44 -2.34 3.42
CA ASP A 322 -20.45 -0.90 3.75
C ASP A 322 -19.15 -0.14 3.41
N ASN A 323 -18.38 -0.60 2.42
CA ASN A 323 -17.15 0.07 1.99
C ASN A 323 -17.40 1.04 0.82
N THR A 324 -16.51 2.00 0.62
CA THR A 324 -16.58 2.95 -0.49
C THR A 324 -15.33 2.90 -1.36
N VAL A 325 -15.49 2.64 -2.65
CA VAL A 325 -14.46 2.82 -3.68
C VAL A 325 -14.80 4.04 -4.52
N GLY A 326 -13.99 5.08 -4.39
CA GLY A 326 -14.18 6.37 -5.02
C GLY A 326 -15.10 7.27 -4.19
N GLY A 327 -15.97 8.04 -4.83
CA GLY A 327 -16.91 8.92 -4.14
C GLY A 327 -17.47 10.04 -5.02
N THR A 328 -18.44 10.77 -4.50
CA THR A 328 -19.10 11.90 -5.21
C THR A 328 -18.34 13.23 -5.05
N ALA A 329 -17.43 13.32 -4.08
CA ALA A 329 -16.58 14.48 -3.91
C ALA A 329 -15.58 14.60 -5.06
N ALA A 330 -15.26 15.83 -5.48
CA ALA A 330 -14.22 16.07 -6.46
C ALA A 330 -12.89 15.48 -5.98
N GLY A 331 -12.23 14.69 -6.84
CA GLY A 331 -10.97 14.02 -6.53
C GLY A 331 -11.08 12.72 -5.75
N ALA A 332 -12.29 12.21 -5.50
CA ALA A 332 -12.47 10.90 -4.87
C ALA A 332 -12.18 9.72 -5.81
N GLY A 333 -12.41 9.89 -7.11
CA GLY A 333 -12.32 8.83 -8.12
C GLY A 333 -10.94 8.18 -8.22
N ASN A 334 -10.90 6.85 -8.29
CA ASN A 334 -9.69 6.09 -8.59
C ASN A 334 -9.54 5.86 -10.10
N ILE A 335 -8.31 5.62 -10.57
CA ILE A 335 -8.04 4.97 -11.86
C ILE A 335 -7.81 3.48 -11.57
N ILE A 336 -8.62 2.60 -12.15
CA ILE A 336 -8.54 1.15 -11.96
C ILE A 336 -8.45 0.50 -13.33
N ALA A 337 -7.24 0.16 -13.74
CA ALA A 337 -6.99 -0.23 -15.12
C ALA A 337 -5.92 -1.31 -15.26
N PHE A 338 -5.97 -2.02 -16.38
CA PHE A 338 -4.98 -3.02 -16.79
C PHE A 338 -4.74 -4.18 -15.81
N ASN A 339 -5.65 -4.42 -14.87
CA ASN A 339 -5.60 -5.59 -13.99
C ASN A 339 -5.99 -6.87 -14.76
N GLY A 340 -5.58 -8.04 -14.26
CA GLY A 340 -5.92 -9.37 -14.78
C GLY A 340 -4.84 -10.01 -15.65
N GLY A 341 -3.57 -9.62 -15.48
CA GLY A 341 -2.46 -9.97 -16.37
C GLY A 341 -2.42 -11.42 -16.87
N GLY A 342 -2.54 -11.61 -18.19
CA GLY A 342 -2.13 -12.83 -18.90
C GLY A 342 -3.10 -14.02 -18.89
N THR A 343 -4.14 -14.04 -18.06
CA THR A 343 -5.17 -15.10 -18.07
C THR A 343 -6.40 -14.64 -18.84
N PRO A 344 -6.76 -15.26 -19.97
CA PRO A 344 -8.03 -14.97 -20.61
C PRO A 344 -9.17 -15.72 -19.89
N VAL A 345 -10.34 -15.09 -19.94
CA VAL A 345 -11.69 -15.66 -19.81
C VAL A 345 -12.19 -15.90 -18.38
N CYS A 346 -13.18 -15.09 -17.97
CA CYS A 346 -14.20 -15.43 -16.97
C CYS A 346 -13.65 -16.04 -15.67
N SER A 347 -12.74 -15.31 -15.02
CA SER A 347 -12.39 -15.55 -13.62
C SER A 347 -12.57 -14.26 -12.86
N ALA A 348 -13.26 -14.30 -11.73
CA ALA A 348 -13.49 -13.13 -10.87
C ALA A 348 -12.17 -12.48 -10.41
N PHE A 349 -11.08 -13.26 -10.42
CA PHE A 349 -9.70 -12.81 -10.22
C PHE A 349 -9.17 -11.83 -11.29
N SER A 350 -9.85 -11.62 -12.42
CA SER A 350 -9.37 -10.73 -13.49
C SER A 350 -10.08 -9.37 -13.52
N ALA A 351 -10.95 -9.08 -12.54
CA ALA A 351 -11.76 -7.88 -12.52
C ALA A 351 -10.97 -6.63 -12.07
N GLY A 352 -11.45 -5.46 -12.50
CA GLY A 352 -11.01 -4.19 -11.93
C GLY A 352 -11.41 -4.10 -10.46
N ILE A 353 -12.69 -4.30 -10.17
CA ILE A 353 -13.25 -4.43 -8.82
C ILE A 353 -14.03 -5.74 -8.77
N TRP A 354 -13.72 -6.58 -7.80
CA TRP A 354 -14.45 -7.81 -7.50
C TRP A 354 -15.10 -7.67 -6.12
N VAL A 355 -16.43 -7.77 -6.07
CA VAL A 355 -17.22 -7.80 -4.83
C VAL A 355 -17.62 -9.25 -4.59
N HIS A 356 -17.13 -9.84 -3.50
CA HIS A 356 -17.10 -11.29 -3.31
C HIS A 356 -17.77 -11.71 -2.01
N ASN A 357 -18.50 -12.83 -2.08
CA ASN A 357 -19.32 -13.43 -1.03
C ASN A 357 -20.55 -12.62 -0.59
N ASP A 358 -21.57 -13.34 -0.12
CA ASP A 358 -22.82 -12.80 0.41
C ASP A 358 -22.68 -11.66 1.43
N PRO A 359 -21.69 -11.62 2.34
CA PRO A 359 -21.54 -10.51 3.27
C PRO A 359 -21.12 -9.19 2.61
N ALA A 360 -20.63 -9.18 1.38
CA ALA A 360 -20.14 -7.98 0.68
C ALA A 360 -21.28 -7.16 0.06
N ILE A 361 -22.28 -6.82 0.86
CA ILE A 361 -23.37 -5.91 0.52
C ILE A 361 -23.01 -4.47 0.89
N ASN A 362 -23.80 -3.49 0.46
CA ASN A 362 -23.62 -2.10 0.88
C ASN A 362 -22.35 -1.39 0.40
N ASN A 363 -21.64 -1.95 -0.59
CA ASN A 363 -20.38 -1.40 -1.07
C ASN A 363 -20.55 -0.35 -2.18
N ALA A 364 -20.31 0.92 -1.89
CA ALA A 364 -20.45 2.02 -2.83
C ALA A 364 -19.27 2.13 -3.82
N LEU A 365 -19.52 1.90 -5.11
CA LEU A 365 -18.51 2.03 -6.18
C LEU A 365 -18.83 3.27 -7.03
N LEU A 366 -18.16 4.40 -6.77
CA LEU A 366 -18.60 5.73 -7.23
C LEU A 366 -17.48 6.53 -7.91
N GLY A 367 -17.77 7.15 -9.06
CA GLY A 367 -16.88 8.15 -9.67
C GLY A 367 -15.50 7.64 -10.11
N ASN A 368 -15.31 6.32 -10.22
CA ASN A 368 -14.05 5.71 -10.64
C ASN A 368 -13.90 5.68 -12.17
N SER A 369 -12.66 5.78 -12.65
CA SER A 369 -12.30 5.51 -14.05
C SER A 369 -11.82 4.07 -14.16
N ILE A 370 -12.69 3.18 -14.66
CA ILE A 370 -12.42 1.73 -14.76
C ILE A 370 -12.32 1.32 -16.23
N PHE A 371 -11.16 0.86 -16.68
CA PHE A 371 -10.94 0.55 -18.10
C PHE A 371 -9.81 -0.45 -18.32
N SER A 372 -9.81 -1.11 -19.47
CA SER A 372 -8.70 -1.99 -19.93
C SER A 372 -8.27 -3.09 -18.95
N ASN A 373 -9.11 -3.48 -17.99
CA ASN A 373 -8.91 -4.72 -17.21
C ASN A 373 -9.20 -5.93 -18.12
N ALA A 374 -8.58 -7.07 -17.82
CA ALA A 374 -8.73 -8.29 -18.61
C ALA A 374 -10.11 -8.95 -18.43
N GLY A 375 -10.66 -8.88 -17.20
CA GLY A 375 -12.03 -9.27 -16.87
C GLY A 375 -13.01 -8.09 -16.87
N LEU A 376 -14.10 -8.22 -16.12
CA LEU A 376 -15.07 -7.13 -15.96
C LEU A 376 -14.45 -5.91 -15.27
N GLY A 377 -15.04 -4.73 -15.51
CA GLY A 377 -14.70 -3.55 -14.74
C GLY A 377 -15.11 -3.70 -13.27
N ILE A 378 -16.33 -4.20 -13.06
CA ILE A 378 -16.89 -4.59 -11.77
C ILE A 378 -17.48 -5.98 -11.96
N ASP A 379 -17.18 -6.88 -11.04
CA ASP A 379 -17.73 -8.23 -10.96
C ASP A 379 -18.40 -8.37 -9.57
N LEU A 380 -19.70 -8.65 -9.53
CA LEU A 380 -20.45 -8.92 -8.30
C LEU A 380 -20.55 -10.41 -7.96
N GLU A 381 -19.74 -11.24 -8.61
CA GLU A 381 -19.62 -12.68 -8.39
C GLU A 381 -20.95 -13.40 -8.35
N PHE A 382 -21.39 -13.79 -9.54
CA PHE A 382 -22.46 -14.74 -9.68
C PHE A 382 -21.90 -16.17 -9.77
N ASP A 383 -22.00 -16.92 -8.67
CA ASP A 383 -21.66 -18.34 -8.60
C ASP A 383 -22.58 -19.18 -9.51
N GLY A 384 -22.26 -19.27 -10.80
CA GLY A 384 -23.02 -20.11 -11.73
C GLY A 384 -22.98 -19.74 -13.21
N ASP A 385 -22.51 -18.54 -13.59
CA ASP A 385 -22.40 -18.15 -15.00
C ASP A 385 -20.98 -18.40 -15.56
N PRO A 386 -20.82 -19.28 -16.57
CA PRO A 386 -19.54 -19.46 -17.25
C PRO A 386 -19.05 -18.23 -18.03
N ASN A 387 -19.87 -17.18 -18.16
CA ASN A 387 -19.49 -15.94 -18.85
C ASN A 387 -19.16 -14.78 -17.89
N CYS A 388 -19.25 -14.98 -16.57
CA CYS A 388 -19.04 -13.93 -15.57
C CYS A 388 -19.84 -12.66 -15.87
N ILE A 389 -21.11 -12.77 -16.25
CA ILE A 389 -22.01 -11.62 -16.39
C ILE A 389 -23.13 -11.78 -15.38
N GLU A 390 -23.35 -10.75 -14.58
CA GLU A 390 -24.47 -10.73 -13.64
C GLU A 390 -25.80 -10.83 -14.41
N PRO A 391 -26.77 -11.62 -13.93
CA PRO A 391 -28.13 -11.58 -14.44
C PRO A 391 -28.65 -10.14 -14.49
N ASN A 392 -29.41 -9.81 -15.54
CA ASN A 392 -30.12 -8.53 -15.64
C ASN A 392 -31.60 -8.81 -15.80
N ASP A 393 -32.22 -9.26 -14.71
CA ASP A 393 -33.49 -9.96 -14.75
C ASP A 393 -34.68 -9.12 -14.26
N ASN A 394 -35.86 -9.72 -14.12
CA ASN A 394 -37.06 -8.95 -13.84
C ASN A 394 -37.21 -8.58 -12.36
N CYS A 395 -37.25 -7.27 -12.07
CA CYS A 395 -37.42 -6.69 -10.74
C CYS A 395 -36.26 -6.90 -9.76
N ASP A 396 -35.16 -7.53 -10.17
CA ASP A 396 -33.90 -7.62 -9.39
C ASP A 396 -34.15 -8.21 -8.00
N VAL A 397 -34.59 -9.47 -8.00
CA VAL A 397 -34.95 -10.22 -6.77
C VAL A 397 -33.76 -11.00 -6.21
N ASP A 398 -32.59 -10.81 -6.79
CA ASP A 398 -31.38 -11.55 -6.47
C ASP A 398 -30.79 -11.18 -5.11
N THR A 399 -30.00 -12.11 -4.58
CA THR A 399 -29.25 -11.95 -3.33
C THR A 399 -27.80 -12.34 -3.56
N GLY A 400 -26.87 -11.73 -2.85
CA GLY A 400 -25.44 -11.99 -2.99
C GLY A 400 -24.62 -10.71 -2.83
N PRO A 401 -23.37 -10.68 -3.32
CA PRO A 401 -22.54 -9.49 -3.28
C PRO A 401 -23.24 -8.29 -3.91
N ASN A 402 -23.37 -7.20 -3.16
CA ASN A 402 -24.19 -6.04 -3.53
C ASN A 402 -25.60 -6.37 -4.06
N ASN A 403 -26.20 -7.46 -3.59
CA ASN A 403 -27.49 -8.02 -4.04
C ASN A 403 -27.54 -8.38 -5.54
N LEU A 404 -26.39 -8.62 -6.18
CA LEU A 404 -26.30 -8.89 -7.62
C LEU A 404 -27.03 -7.86 -8.50
N GLN A 405 -27.12 -6.63 -7.98
CA GLN A 405 -27.94 -5.54 -8.49
C GLN A 405 -27.88 -5.41 -10.01
N ASN A 406 -29.05 -5.36 -10.65
CA ASN A 406 -29.19 -5.17 -12.09
C ASN A 406 -28.54 -3.87 -12.60
N TYR A 407 -28.01 -3.93 -13.83
CA TYR A 407 -27.40 -2.78 -14.52
C TYR A 407 -28.36 -2.09 -15.51
N PRO A 408 -28.27 -0.75 -15.68
CA PRO A 408 -29.00 -0.04 -16.73
C PRO A 408 -28.62 -0.52 -18.13
N VAL A 409 -29.62 -0.73 -18.98
CA VAL A 409 -29.46 -1.03 -20.41
C VAL A 409 -29.58 0.27 -21.19
N ILE A 410 -28.49 0.71 -21.80
CA ILE A 410 -28.45 1.92 -22.63
C ILE A 410 -28.82 1.55 -24.06
N THR A 411 -29.81 2.24 -24.62
CA THR A 411 -30.32 2.00 -25.99
C THR A 411 -29.91 3.08 -26.97
N SER A 412 -29.55 4.28 -26.51
CA SER A 412 -29.06 5.36 -27.35
C SER A 412 -28.19 6.34 -26.56
N VAL A 413 -27.06 6.75 -27.15
CA VAL A 413 -26.23 7.87 -26.68
C VAL A 413 -26.01 8.81 -27.86
N ILE A 414 -26.51 10.04 -27.75
CA ILE A 414 -26.37 11.07 -28.80
C ILE A 414 -25.71 12.29 -28.19
N SER A 415 -24.46 12.55 -28.56
CA SER A 415 -23.71 13.72 -28.14
C SER A 415 -23.74 14.78 -29.24
N GLY A 416 -24.21 15.99 -28.92
CA GLY A 416 -24.32 17.09 -29.88
C GLY A 416 -24.78 18.40 -29.23
N GLY A 417 -24.35 19.54 -29.79
CA GLY A 417 -24.81 20.87 -29.33
C GLY A 417 -24.46 21.21 -27.87
N GLY A 418 -23.39 20.64 -27.32
CA GLY A 418 -23.00 20.83 -25.91
C GLY A 418 -23.80 19.98 -24.91
N SER A 419 -24.61 19.04 -25.39
CA SER A 419 -25.38 18.10 -24.57
C SER A 419 -25.14 16.65 -24.98
N THR A 420 -25.32 15.73 -24.03
CA THR A 420 -25.35 14.29 -24.27
C THR A 420 -26.72 13.77 -23.87
N ASN A 421 -27.50 13.30 -24.83
CA ASN A 421 -28.79 12.67 -24.59
C ASN A 421 -28.60 11.14 -24.48
N ILE A 422 -29.01 10.58 -23.35
CA ILE A 422 -28.87 9.15 -23.05
C ILE A 422 -30.27 8.56 -22.82
N GLN A 423 -30.58 7.50 -23.56
CA GLN A 423 -31.83 6.75 -23.41
C GLN A 423 -31.51 5.32 -22.99
N GLY A 424 -32.38 4.76 -22.16
CA GLY A 424 -32.22 3.40 -21.65
C GLY A 424 -33.29 3.04 -20.64
N SER A 425 -33.14 1.89 -20.02
CA SER A 425 -34.00 1.38 -18.95
C SER A 425 -33.16 0.80 -17.82
N LEU A 426 -33.66 0.91 -16.60
CA LEU A 426 -33.17 0.16 -15.44
C LEU A 426 -34.31 -0.72 -14.96
N ASN A 427 -34.10 -2.04 -14.98
CA ASN A 427 -35.03 -3.00 -14.40
C ASN A 427 -34.53 -3.33 -13.00
N SER A 428 -35.15 -2.79 -11.95
CA SER A 428 -34.77 -3.11 -10.57
C SER A 428 -35.95 -2.86 -9.63
N ALA A 429 -35.76 -3.14 -8.34
CA ALA A 429 -36.78 -3.02 -7.31
C ALA A 429 -37.57 -1.69 -7.39
N ALA A 430 -38.90 -1.81 -7.48
CA ALA A 430 -39.79 -0.67 -7.61
C ALA A 430 -39.77 0.22 -6.36
N ASN A 431 -40.02 1.53 -6.54
CA ASN A 431 -40.03 2.54 -5.47
C ASN A 431 -38.70 2.71 -4.71
N THR A 432 -37.60 2.27 -5.31
CA THR A 432 -36.24 2.46 -4.79
C THR A 432 -35.57 3.65 -5.49
N ILE A 433 -34.71 4.36 -4.76
CA ILE A 433 -33.91 5.46 -5.31
C ILE A 433 -32.60 4.89 -5.86
N TYR A 434 -32.29 5.19 -7.12
CA TYR A 434 -31.06 4.78 -7.80
C TYR A 434 -30.21 5.98 -8.19
N ARG A 435 -28.88 5.83 -8.07
CA ARG A 435 -27.90 6.75 -8.66
C ARG A 435 -27.37 6.08 -9.91
N VAL A 436 -27.50 6.78 -11.03
CA VAL A 436 -27.00 6.32 -12.32
C VAL A 436 -25.88 7.27 -12.73
N GLU A 437 -24.65 6.75 -12.85
CA GLU A 437 -23.47 7.54 -13.23
C GLU A 437 -23.05 7.24 -14.66
N PHE A 438 -23.19 8.23 -15.55
CA PHE A 438 -22.72 8.11 -16.94
C PHE A 438 -21.31 8.69 -17.06
N LEU A 439 -20.32 7.81 -17.26
CA LEU A 439 -18.91 8.16 -17.32
C LEU A 439 -18.39 8.05 -18.76
N THR A 440 -17.56 9.01 -19.18
CA THR A 440 -16.98 9.05 -20.53
C THR A 440 -15.50 8.69 -20.50
N THR A 441 -15.03 7.85 -21.44
CA THR A 441 -13.59 7.67 -21.68
C THR A 441 -13.15 8.46 -22.93
N ARG A 442 -12.00 9.16 -22.86
CA ARG A 442 -11.43 9.89 -24.02
C ARG A 442 -10.61 9.00 -24.96
N SER A 443 -10.45 7.72 -24.63
CA SER A 443 -9.67 6.72 -25.36
C SER A 443 -10.58 5.57 -25.80
N VAL A 444 -10.71 5.39 -27.11
CA VAL A 444 -11.44 4.27 -27.71
C VAL A 444 -10.52 3.05 -27.70
N THR A 445 -10.49 2.32 -26.59
CA THR A 445 -9.89 0.98 -26.52
C THR A 445 -10.79 0.05 -25.71
N HIS A 446 -11.76 -0.57 -26.42
CA HIS A 446 -12.15 -1.98 -26.29
C HIS A 446 -12.40 -2.59 -24.86
N TRP A 447 -13.69 -2.83 -24.54
CA TRP A 447 -14.28 -3.95 -23.72
C TRP A 447 -14.72 -3.86 -22.21
N ALA A 448 -15.09 -2.72 -21.61
CA ALA A 448 -16.22 -2.63 -20.60
C ALA A 448 -17.67 -3.20 -20.93
N MET A 449 -17.95 -4.52 -20.98
CA MET A 449 -19.31 -5.16 -21.05
C MET A 449 -20.03 -5.27 -22.42
N ALA A 450 -20.63 -6.43 -22.68
CA ALA A 450 -21.28 -6.88 -23.92
C ALA A 450 -20.33 -7.16 -25.11
N ARG A 451 -20.11 -8.46 -25.39
CA ARG A 451 -20.02 -8.93 -26.78
C ARG A 451 -21.40 -8.71 -27.42
N ASP A 452 -21.65 -7.47 -27.86
CA ASP A 452 -22.22 -7.09 -29.16
C ASP A 452 -22.60 -5.60 -29.18
N LYS A 453 -21.76 -4.81 -29.89
CA LYS A 453 -21.93 -3.56 -30.71
C LYS A 453 -23.04 -2.52 -30.39
N PRO A 454 -22.89 -1.24 -30.83
CA PRO A 454 -21.79 -0.26 -30.77
C PRO A 454 -22.18 1.04 -29.98
N SER A 455 -21.21 1.90 -29.68
CA SER A 455 -21.31 3.26 -29.07
C SER A 455 -21.43 3.38 -27.54
N LEU A 456 -20.25 3.23 -26.91
CA LEU A 456 -19.69 3.82 -25.68
C LEU A 456 -20.58 4.71 -24.78
N ALA A 457 -21.16 4.10 -23.74
CA ALA A 457 -21.22 4.62 -22.39
C ALA A 457 -21.21 3.41 -21.44
N ARG A 458 -20.29 3.36 -20.48
CA ARG A 458 -20.09 2.19 -19.60
C ARG A 458 -20.14 2.65 -18.15
N LEU A 459 -20.91 1.93 -17.35
CA LEU A 459 -21.49 2.37 -16.09
C LEU A 459 -20.91 1.60 -14.92
N THR A 460 -20.74 2.29 -13.80
CA THR A 460 -20.38 1.77 -12.46
C THR A 460 -21.49 2.29 -11.52
N TYR A 461 -22.13 1.47 -10.68
CA TYR A 461 -23.24 1.91 -9.81
C TYR A 461 -23.19 1.28 -8.40
N ARG A 462 -23.67 2.04 -7.39
CA ARG A 462 -24.47 1.59 -6.22
C ARG A 462 -25.10 2.77 -5.47
N LEU A 463 -26.20 2.56 -4.73
CA LEU A 463 -26.69 3.48 -3.69
C LEU A 463 -26.99 2.76 -2.37
N LEU A 464 -26.64 3.50 -1.31
CA LEU A 464 -26.93 3.42 0.13
C LEU A 464 -26.56 2.14 0.87
#